data_AF-A0A2V9C1A2-F1
#
_entry.id   AF-A0A2V9C1A2-F1
#
_cell.length_a   1.000
_cell.length_b   1.000
_cell.length_c   1.000
_cell.angle_alpha   90.00
_cell.angle_beta   90.00
_cell.angle_gamma   90.00
#
_symmetry.space_group_name_H-M   'P 1'
#
loop_
_entity.id
_entity.type
_entity.pdbx_description
1 polymer ?
#
loop_
_entity_poly.entity_id
_entity_poly.type
_entity_poly.pdbx_seq_one_letter_code
_entity_poly.pdbx_strand_id
1 'polypeptide(L)'
;MSLEIQADGPYFNVLDFFGRMGRLSRIINVGDLAFDAPENGKGTKYPVRPGTTVSGTFTATTFFTKPADSGAAPAPASGAKPGSTPGKP
;
A
#
# COMPACT_ATOMS: atom_id res chain seq x y z
N MET A 1 2.25 4.15 -4.67
CA MET A 1 1.48 4.07 -5.93
C MET A 1 0.11 3.53 -5.57
N SER A 2 -0.95 4.23 -5.95
CA SER A 2 -2.34 3.81 -5.76
C SER A 2 -2.93 3.33 -7.08
N LEU A 3 -3.72 2.27 -7.03
CA LEU A 3 -4.47 1.73 -8.15
C LEU A 3 -5.91 1.51 -7.70
N GLU A 4 -6.86 2.00 -8.49
CA GLU A 4 -8.27 1.65 -8.29
C GLU A 4 -8.55 0.31 -8.97
N ILE A 5 -9.15 -0.62 -8.23
CA ILE A 5 -9.39 -2.00 -8.67
C ILE A 5 -10.86 -2.32 -8.48
N GLN A 6 -11.44 -2.96 -9.49
CA GLN A 6 -12.74 -3.60 -9.40
C GLN A 6 -12.55 -5.12 -9.46
N ALA A 7 -13.06 -5.82 -8.45
CA ALA A 7 -13.03 -7.27 -8.34
C ALA A 7 -14.47 -7.80 -8.30
N ASP A 8 -14.86 -8.48 -9.39
CA ASP A 8 -16.21 -9.03 -9.55
C ASP A 8 -16.19 -10.54 -9.36
N GLY A 9 -17.07 -11.04 -8.49
CA GLY A 9 -17.21 -12.47 -8.28
C GLY A 9 -18.25 -12.82 -7.22
N PRO A 10 -18.49 -14.12 -6.96
CA PRO A 10 -19.26 -14.56 -5.82
C PRO A 10 -18.68 -14.00 -4.52
N TYR A 11 -19.54 -13.63 -3.57
CA TYR A 11 -19.13 -12.98 -2.32
C TYR A 11 -18.00 -13.72 -1.60
N PHE A 12 -18.10 -15.05 -1.48
CA PHE A 12 -17.07 -15.87 -0.85
C PHE A 12 -15.73 -15.89 -1.60
N ASN A 13 -15.76 -15.81 -2.93
CA ASN A 13 -14.53 -15.75 -3.72
C ASN A 13 -13.84 -14.39 -3.56
N VAL A 14 -14.61 -13.31 -3.45
CA VAL A 14 -14.06 -11.97 -3.18
C VAL A 14 -13.48 -11.91 -1.76
N LEU A 15 -14.13 -12.54 -0.78
CA LEU A 15 -13.58 -12.68 0.58
C LEU A 15 -12.25 -13.46 0.58
N ASP A 16 -12.20 -14.60 -0.11
CA ASP A 16 -10.98 -15.39 -0.25
C ASP A 16 -9.87 -14.62 -0.96
N PHE A 17 -10.20 -13.82 -1.98
CA PHE A 17 -9.26 -12.91 -2.64
C PHE A 17 -8.58 -11.95 -1.65
N PHE A 18 -9.34 -11.24 -0.81
CA PHE A 18 -8.77 -10.35 0.21
C PHE A 18 -7.98 -11.14 1.27
N GLY A 19 -8.44 -12.33 1.65
CA GLY A 19 -7.74 -13.23 2.56
C GLY A 19 -6.37 -13.66 2.02
N ARG A 20 -6.26 -13.94 0.72
CA ARG A 20 -4.98 -14.23 0.06
C ARG A 20 -4.11 -12.99 -0.08
N MET A 21 -4.68 -11.85 -0.41
CA MET A 21 -3.94 -10.60 -0.56
C MET A 21 -3.27 -10.17 0.75
N GLY A 22 -3.95 -10.33 1.90
CA GLY A 22 -3.37 -10.03 3.21
C GLY A 22 -2.21 -10.94 3.63
N ARG A 23 -1.95 -12.03 2.91
CA ARG A 23 -0.83 -12.96 3.15
C ARG A 23 0.36 -12.73 2.23
N LEU A 24 0.29 -11.75 1.33
CA LEU A 24 1.41 -11.41 0.46
C LEU A 24 2.53 -10.75 1.28
N SER A 25 3.79 -11.09 0.98
CA SER A 25 4.99 -10.49 1.59
C SER A 25 5.27 -9.08 1.07
N ARG A 26 4.24 -8.23 0.99
CA ARG A 26 4.31 -6.84 0.51
C ARG A 26 3.27 -6.01 1.27
N ILE A 27 3.61 -4.76 1.56
CA ILE A 27 2.69 -3.80 2.16
C ILE A 27 1.67 -3.37 1.09
N ILE A 28 0.41 -3.70 1.33
CA ILE A 28 -0.74 -3.34 0.48
C ILE A 28 -1.83 -2.81 1.41
N ASN A 29 -2.13 -1.52 1.30
CA ASN A 29 -3.27 -0.92 1.98
C ASN A 29 -4.46 -0.98 1.04
N VAL A 30 -5.59 -1.45 1.54
CA VAL A 30 -6.89 -1.43 0.86
C VAL A 30 -7.73 -0.33 1.52
N GLY A 31 -8.10 0.68 0.76
CA GLY A 31 -8.96 1.77 1.19
C GLY A 31 -10.25 1.83 0.36
N ASP A 32 -11.26 2.49 0.92
CA ASP A 32 -12.49 2.87 0.22
C ASP A 32 -13.19 1.67 -0.45
N LEU A 33 -13.19 0.51 0.22
CA LEU A 33 -13.85 -0.69 -0.29
C LEU A 33 -15.37 -0.51 -0.25
N ALA A 34 -15.99 -0.59 -1.41
CA ALA A 34 -17.44 -0.60 -1.58
C ALA A 34 -17.87 -1.87 -2.33
N PHE A 35 -18.99 -2.45 -1.90
CA PHE A 35 -19.65 -3.54 -2.60
C PHE A 35 -20.96 -3.05 -3.21
N ASP A 36 -21.19 -3.41 -4.47
CA ASP A 36 -22.42 -3.09 -5.17
C ASP A 36 -22.88 -4.26 -6.07
N ALA A 37 -24.06 -4.13 -6.64
CA ALA A 37 -24.49 -4.97 -7.74
C ALA A 37 -23.54 -4.77 -8.94
N PRO A 38 -23.23 -5.84 -9.69
CA PRO A 38 -22.33 -5.76 -10.85
C PRO A 38 -22.82 -4.81 -11.96
N GLU A 39 -24.10 -4.47 -11.93
CA GLU A 39 -24.76 -3.53 -12.85
C GLU A 39 -24.35 -2.07 -12.60
N ASN A 40 -23.95 -1.75 -11.37
CA ASN A 40 -23.58 -0.41 -10.91
C ASN A 40 -22.06 -0.16 -10.94
N GLY A 41 -21.27 -1.20 -11.21
CA GLY A 41 -19.81 -1.10 -11.33
C GLY A 41 -19.36 -0.44 -12.64
N LYS A 42 -18.05 -0.24 -12.81
CA LYS A 42 -17.50 0.14 -14.12
C LYS A 42 -17.72 -1.04 -15.06
N GLY A 43 -18.41 -0.79 -16.17
CA GLY A 43 -18.89 -1.84 -17.07
C GLY A 43 -17.84 -2.91 -17.38
N THR A 44 -18.22 -4.17 -17.26
CA THR A 44 -17.32 -5.32 -17.40
C THR A 44 -17.35 -5.87 -18.83
N LYS A 45 -16.19 -6.25 -19.37
CA LYS A 45 -16.10 -6.92 -20.70
C LYS A 45 -16.40 -8.42 -20.65
N TYR A 46 -16.75 -8.94 -19.48
CA TYR A 46 -16.98 -10.36 -19.23
C TYR A 46 -18.39 -10.59 -18.70
N PRO A 47 -18.96 -11.79 -18.92
CA PRO A 47 -20.30 -12.12 -18.44
C PRO A 47 -20.31 -12.15 -16.91
N VAL A 48 -21.20 -11.33 -16.34
CA VAL A 48 -21.55 -11.32 -14.92
C VAL A 48 -22.87 -12.06 -14.73
N ARG A 49 -23.01 -12.78 -13.61
CA ARG A 49 -24.28 -13.45 -13.24
C ARG A 49 -24.99 -12.64 -12.16
N PRO A 50 -26.06 -11.90 -12.51
CA PRO A 50 -26.85 -11.16 -11.54
C PRO A 50 -27.36 -12.09 -10.42
N GLY A 51 -27.39 -11.58 -9.19
CA GLY A 51 -27.85 -12.32 -8.00
C GLY A 51 -26.82 -13.27 -7.37
N THR A 52 -25.75 -13.64 -8.08
CA THR A 52 -24.66 -14.49 -7.52
C THR A 52 -23.30 -13.80 -7.50
N THR A 53 -23.17 -12.66 -8.18
CA THR A 53 -21.94 -11.88 -8.27
C THR A 53 -22.11 -10.55 -7.54
N VAL A 54 -21.09 -10.14 -6.80
CA VAL A 54 -20.94 -8.78 -6.25
C VAL A 54 -19.78 -8.09 -6.96
N SER A 55 -19.86 -6.76 -7.06
CA SER A 55 -18.76 -5.93 -7.52
C SER A 55 -18.09 -5.24 -6.34
N GLY A 56 -16.81 -5.54 -6.10
CA GLY A 56 -16.01 -4.90 -5.07
C GLY A 56 -15.06 -3.87 -5.69
N THR A 57 -15.31 -2.58 -5.45
CA THR A 57 -14.41 -1.51 -5.90
C THR A 57 -13.59 -1.00 -4.73
N PHE A 58 -12.27 -0.87 -4.89
CA PHE A 58 -11.37 -0.42 -3.82
C PHE A 58 -10.11 0.23 -4.37
N THR A 59 -9.45 1.02 -3.52
CA THR A 59 -8.13 1.60 -3.82
C THR A 59 -7.04 0.77 -3.15
N ALA A 60 -6.17 0.16 -3.94
CA ALA A 60 -4.98 -0.53 -3.46
C ALA A 60 -3.77 0.40 -3.51
N THR A 61 -3.12 0.61 -2.36
CA THR A 61 -1.90 1.42 -2.25
C THR A 61 -0.71 0.56 -1.85
N THR A 62 0.34 0.59 -2.67
CA THR A 62 1.62 -0.09 -2.38
C THR A 62 2.79 0.89 -2.35
N PHE A 63 3.87 0.44 -1.75
CA PHE A 63 5.06 1.24 -1.46
C PHE A 63 6.29 0.60 -2.11
N PHE A 64 7.16 1.44 -2.65
CA PHE A 64 8.50 1.05 -3.06
C PHE A 64 9.50 1.62 -2.06
N THR A 65 10.51 0.84 -1.72
CA THR A 65 11.69 1.36 -1.04
C THR A 65 12.41 2.30 -2.00
N LYS A 66 12.57 3.56 -1.62
CA LYS A 66 13.53 4.44 -2.31
C LYS A 66 14.93 3.87 -2.06
N PRO A 67 15.79 3.71 -3.09
CA PRO A 67 17.18 3.36 -2.85
C PRO A 67 17.89 4.57 -2.23
N ALA A 68 17.93 4.62 -0.89
CA ALA A 68 18.93 5.26 -0.04
C ALA A 68 18.42 5.35 1.42
N ASP A 69 18.48 4.25 2.17
CA ASP A 69 18.80 4.24 3.61
C ASP A 69 19.11 2.80 4.10
N SER A 70 19.89 2.04 3.31
CA SER A 70 20.66 0.94 3.90
C SER A 70 21.76 1.62 4.71
N GLY A 71 21.44 1.92 5.97
CA GLY A 71 22.20 2.80 6.85
C GLY A 71 23.71 2.57 6.78
N ALA A 72 24.41 3.53 6.17
CA ALA A 72 25.74 3.85 6.64
C ALA A 72 25.53 4.44 8.05
N ALA A 73 25.95 3.70 9.08
CA ALA A 73 26.02 4.24 10.43
C ALA A 73 26.75 5.60 10.37
N PRO A 74 26.28 6.64 11.08
CA PRO A 74 27.02 7.88 11.14
C PRO A 74 28.40 7.57 11.72
N ALA A 75 29.44 7.81 10.93
CA ALA A 75 30.82 7.72 11.41
C ALA A 75 30.97 8.67 12.62
N PRO A 76 31.65 8.25 13.70
CA PRO A 76 31.85 9.12 14.85
C PRO A 76 32.58 10.38 14.37
N ALA A 77 32.01 11.55 14.67
CA ALA A 77 32.61 12.82 14.32
C ALA A 77 34.03 12.91 14.89
N SER A 78 35.02 12.84 14.01
CA SER A 78 36.40 13.15 14.34
C SER A 78 36.52 14.66 14.52
N GLY A 79 37.01 15.08 15.69
CA GLY A 79 37.47 16.46 15.86
C GLY A 79 36.83 17.28 16.97
N ALA A 80 36.58 16.70 18.15
CA ALA A 80 36.57 17.50 19.37
C ALA A 80 38.02 17.93 19.69
N LYS A 81 38.45 19.06 19.13
CA LYS A 81 39.70 19.73 19.52
C LYS A 81 39.48 20.37 20.89
N PRO A 82 40.38 20.20 21.88
CA PRO A 82 40.22 20.77 23.22
C PRO A 82 40.23 22.30 23.14
N GLY A 83 39.27 22.94 23.82
CA GLY A 83 39.08 24.39 23.81
C GLY A 83 40.32 25.16 24.28
N SER A 84 40.73 26.12 23.46
CA SER A 84 41.71 27.15 23.79
C SER A 84 40.99 28.44 24.21
N THR A 85 41.15 28.84 25.47
CA THR A 85 40.83 30.17 26.01
C THR A 85 41.76 31.24 25.41
N PRO A 86 41.26 32.40 24.99
CA PRO A 86 41.70 33.70 25.57
C PRO A 86 40.57 34.78 25.50
N GLY A 87 40.39 35.77 26.37
CA GLY A 87 41.35 36.71 26.97
C GLY A 87 40.88 38.16 26.69
N LYS A 88 40.27 38.79 27.71
CA LYS A 88 40.15 40.21 28.13
C LYS A 88 40.36 41.41 27.14
N PRO A 89 39.66 42.54 27.36
CA PRO A 89 40.32 43.80 27.78
C PRO A 89 39.89 44.31 29.17
#